data_AF-A0A2M8FU62-F1
#
_entry.id   AF-A0A2M8FU62-F1
#
_cell.length_a   1.000
_cell.length_b   1.000
_cell.length_c   1.000
_cell.angle_alpha   90.00
_cell.angle_beta   90.00
_cell.angle_gamma   90.00
#
_symmetry.space_group_name_H-M   'P 1'
#
loop_
_entity.id
_entity.type
_entity.pdbx_description
1 polymer ?
#
loop_
_entity_poly.entity_id
_entity_poly.type
_entity_poly.pdbx_seq_one_letter_code
_entity_poly.pdbx_strand_id
1 'polypeptide(L)'
;MKIITSIMIVLLLIFSCKSTSKPMNSDNPIPPSDVKTYTKGEGKQEKIVFDMIISFISKGEGLDYKLVEKIDATINDFNKKNKTKITPEIVSWGREGEKDYNFILKNLSTPLQKEFINSIEGAIGKTDMAHITFNHESVHKR
;
A
#
# COMPACT_ATOMS: atom_id res chain seq x y z
N MET A 1 57.41 9.92 32.52
CA MET A 1 56.60 9.06 31.65
C MET A 1 55.65 8.25 32.53
N LYS A 2 54.37 8.63 32.61
CA LYS A 2 53.34 7.94 33.41
C LYS A 2 51.99 8.15 32.74
N ILE A 3 51.39 7.10 32.16
CA ILE A 3 49.96 6.97 31.88
C ILE A 3 49.71 5.44 31.92
N ILE A 4 49.44 4.86 33.08
CA ILE A 4 48.12 4.51 33.66
C ILE A 4 47.30 3.57 32.76
N THR A 5 47.22 2.32 33.21
CA THR A 5 46.33 1.24 32.78
C THR A 5 44.92 1.39 33.35
N SER A 6 43.89 1.08 32.54
CA SER A 6 42.52 0.62 32.92
C SER A 6 41.78 0.26 31.62
N ILE A 7 41.52 -1.00 31.25
CA ILE A 7 40.52 -1.98 31.73
C ILE A 7 39.06 -1.58 31.40
N MET A 8 38.45 -2.41 30.51
CA MET A 8 37.02 -2.73 30.31
C MET A 8 36.05 -1.58 29.96
N ILE A 9 35.12 -1.75 29.02
CA ILE A 9 33.91 -2.58 29.18
C ILE A 9 33.36 -2.98 27.80
N VAL A 10 33.01 -4.26 27.70
CA VAL A 10 32.18 -4.88 26.66
C VAL A 10 30.72 -4.45 26.85
N LEU A 11 30.04 -4.01 25.79
CA LEU A 11 28.59 -4.08 25.68
C LEU A 11 28.19 -4.62 24.29
N LEU A 12 28.08 -5.94 24.22
CA LEU A 12 27.26 -6.66 23.26
C LEU A 12 25.96 -7.02 23.97
N LEU A 13 24.84 -6.38 23.63
CA LEU A 13 23.51 -6.97 23.78
C LEU A 13 22.61 -6.54 22.61
N ILE A 14 22.56 -7.45 21.65
CA ILE A 14 21.54 -7.63 20.63
C ILE A 14 20.14 -7.70 21.26
N PHE A 15 19.36 -6.62 21.15
CA PHE A 15 17.92 -6.68 21.42
C PHE A 15 17.21 -7.33 20.23
N SER A 16 16.97 -8.64 20.35
CA SER A 16 16.03 -9.38 19.52
C SER A 16 14.62 -9.09 20.03
N CYS A 17 13.87 -8.23 19.34
CA CYS A 17 12.44 -8.03 19.61
C CYS A 17 11.65 -9.25 19.13
N LYS A 18 11.42 -10.19 20.04
CA LYS A 18 10.46 -11.28 19.87
C LYS A 18 9.04 -10.75 20.09
N SER A 19 8.42 -10.22 19.04
CA SER A 19 6.99 -9.90 19.07
C SER A 19 6.18 -11.20 19.07
N THR A 20 5.74 -11.63 20.25
CA THR A 20 4.66 -12.60 20.41
C THR A 20 3.34 -11.87 20.24
N SER A 21 2.65 -12.07 19.12
CA SER A 21 1.21 -11.80 19.02
C SER A 21 0.46 -13.06 19.43
N LYS A 22 -0.32 -12.97 20.52
CA LYS A 22 -1.34 -13.97 20.84
C LYS A 22 -2.54 -13.76 19.91
N PRO A 23 -3.20 -14.83 19.42
CA PRO A 23 -4.41 -14.70 18.62
C PRO A 23 -5.57 -14.24 19.50
N MET A 24 -6.21 -13.13 19.13
CA MET A 24 -7.45 -12.68 19.75
C MET A 24 -8.61 -13.29 18.95
N ASN A 25 -9.26 -14.27 19.56
CA ASN A 25 -10.49 -14.87 19.07
C ASN A 25 -11.64 -13.91 19.43
N SER A 26 -12.46 -13.53 18.45
CA SER A 26 -13.70 -12.80 18.67
C SER A 26 -14.72 -13.23 17.63
N ASP A 27 -15.49 -14.26 17.98
CA ASP A 27 -16.74 -14.59 17.33
C ASP A 27 -17.74 -13.44 17.52
N ASN A 28 -18.22 -12.87 16.40
CA ASN A 28 -19.64 -12.62 16.15
C ASN A 28 -19.86 -12.26 14.67
N PRO A 29 -20.97 -12.69 14.03
CA PRO A 29 -21.12 -12.74 12.58
C PRO A 29 -21.66 -11.43 12.00
N ILE A 30 -21.02 -10.92 10.94
CA ILE A 30 -21.49 -9.81 10.10
C ILE A 30 -21.65 -10.34 8.65
N PRO A 31 -22.71 -9.92 7.90
CA PRO A 31 -23.25 -10.63 6.73
C PRO A 31 -22.33 -10.58 5.49
N PRO A 32 -22.58 -11.42 4.46
CA PRO A 32 -21.62 -11.68 3.40
C PRO A 32 -21.47 -10.47 2.50
N SER A 33 -20.28 -9.86 2.53
CA SER A 33 -19.75 -9.11 1.39
C SER A 33 -18.71 -9.99 0.74
N ASP A 34 -18.87 -10.24 -0.55
CA ASP A 34 -18.05 -11.13 -1.39
C ASP A 34 -16.56 -10.79 -1.35
N VAL A 35 -15.87 -11.27 -0.32
CA VAL A 35 -14.41 -11.34 -0.26
C VAL A 35 -14.06 -12.80 -0.51
N LYS A 36 -13.61 -13.10 -1.72
CA LYS A 36 -13.06 -14.42 -2.04
C LYS A 36 -11.75 -14.59 -1.27
N THR A 37 -11.82 -15.32 -0.16
CA THR A 37 -10.66 -15.93 0.51
C THR A 37 -10.18 -17.09 -0.35
N TYR A 38 -8.95 -17.04 -0.86
CA TYR A 38 -8.35 -18.13 -1.61
C TYR A 38 -7.49 -19.02 -0.71
N THR A 39 -7.99 -20.24 -0.49
CA THR A 39 -7.25 -21.36 0.10
C THR A 39 -6.09 -21.75 -0.83
N LYS A 40 -4.93 -22.01 -0.24
CA LYS A 40 -3.72 -22.53 -0.91
C LYS A 40 -4.03 -23.87 -1.60
N GLY A 41 -4.18 -23.82 -2.92
CA GLY A 41 -4.29 -24.97 -3.81
C GLY A 41 -3.60 -24.64 -5.12
N GLU A 42 -2.79 -25.57 -5.62
CA GLU A 42 -2.09 -25.47 -6.90
C GLU A 42 -3.10 -25.34 -8.05
N GLY A 43 -3.26 -24.13 -8.56
CA GLY A 43 -4.13 -23.80 -9.67
C GLY A 43 -3.68 -22.48 -10.25
N LYS A 44 -3.60 -22.39 -11.59
CA LYS A 44 -3.21 -21.15 -12.30
C LYS A 44 -4.01 -19.98 -11.74
N GLN A 45 -3.34 -19.10 -11.00
CA GLN A 45 -3.94 -17.87 -10.53
C GLN A 45 -4.34 -17.06 -11.75
N GLU A 46 -5.63 -16.77 -11.87
CA GLU A 46 -6.13 -15.89 -12.91
C GLU A 46 -5.57 -14.50 -12.64
N LYS A 47 -4.75 -14.01 -13.59
CA LYS A 47 -4.04 -12.76 -13.42
C LYS A 47 -5.02 -11.60 -13.55
N ILE A 48 -5.23 -10.89 -12.45
CA ILE A 48 -6.10 -9.72 -12.41
C ILE A 48 -5.36 -8.55 -13.06
N VAL A 49 -5.95 -7.99 -14.11
CA VAL A 49 -5.51 -6.73 -14.74
C VAL A 49 -6.25 -5.58 -14.09
N PHE A 50 -5.50 -4.63 -13.53
CA PHE A 50 -6.00 -3.41 -12.93
C PHE A 50 -6.05 -2.29 -13.95
N ASP A 51 -7.09 -1.46 -13.87
CA ASP A 51 -7.29 -0.35 -14.81
C ASP A 51 -6.27 0.76 -14.53
N MET A 52 -5.90 0.97 -13.26
CA MET A 52 -4.89 1.92 -12.82
C MET A 52 -4.14 1.39 -11.60
N ILE A 53 -2.82 1.58 -11.56
CA ILE A 53 -1.96 1.27 -10.43
C ILE A 53 -1.18 2.53 -10.08
N ILE A 54 -1.20 2.93 -8.80
CA ILE A 54 -0.31 3.97 -8.28
C ILE A 54 0.74 3.29 -7.41
N SER A 55 2.00 3.31 -7.84
CA SER A 55 3.12 2.77 -7.08
C SER A 55 3.83 3.89 -6.34
N PHE A 56 3.77 3.85 -5.00
CA PHE A 56 4.53 4.74 -4.14
C PHE A 56 5.89 4.11 -3.84
N ILE A 57 6.96 4.81 -4.18
CA ILE A 57 8.33 4.32 -4.02
C ILE A 57 9.07 5.11 -2.95
N SER A 58 10.16 4.54 -2.44
CA SER A 58 11.17 5.30 -1.71
C SER A 58 12.48 5.36 -2.49
N LYS A 59 13.26 6.40 -2.18
CA LYS A 59 14.62 6.63 -2.67
C LYS A 59 15.66 6.56 -1.54
N GLY A 60 15.33 5.86 -0.45
CA GLY A 60 16.21 5.65 0.72
C GLY A 60 15.91 6.55 1.92
N GLU A 61 14.78 7.25 1.90
CA GLU A 61 14.34 8.16 2.99
C GLU A 61 12.91 7.84 3.46
N GLY A 62 12.35 6.69 3.05
CA GLY A 62 10.94 6.38 3.24
C GLY A 62 10.02 7.01 2.19
N LEU A 63 8.72 6.85 2.40
CA LEU A 63 7.70 7.39 1.50
C LEU A 63 7.49 8.90 1.68
N ASP A 64 7.01 9.55 0.62
CA ASP A 64 6.31 10.82 0.77
C ASP A 64 4.91 10.58 1.35
N TYR A 65 4.81 10.55 2.69
CA TYR A 65 3.55 10.32 3.39
C TYR A 65 2.51 11.42 3.13
N LYS A 66 2.93 12.66 2.87
CA LYS A 66 2.01 13.75 2.53
C LYS A 66 1.36 13.51 1.18
N LEU A 67 2.11 12.96 0.21
CA LEU A 67 1.55 12.55 -1.07
C LEU A 67 0.53 11.41 -0.90
N VAL A 68 0.84 10.40 -0.08
CA VAL A 68 -0.11 9.31 0.21
C VAL A 68 -1.42 9.86 0.81
N GLU A 69 -1.33 10.70 1.85
CA GLU A 69 -2.49 11.34 2.48
C GLU A 69 -3.29 12.20 1.49
N LYS A 70 -2.61 12.94 0.61
CA LYS A 70 -3.26 13.74 -0.44
C LYS A 70 -4.03 12.86 -1.43
N ILE A 71 -3.48 11.71 -1.79
CA ILE A 71 -4.15 10.75 -2.68
C ILE A 71 -5.36 10.13 -1.99
N ASP A 72 -5.23 9.73 -0.73
CA ASP A 72 -6.34 9.22 0.08
C ASP A 72 -7.47 10.24 0.20
N ALA A 73 -7.14 11.51 0.47
CA ALA A 73 -8.11 12.60 0.49
C ALA A 73 -8.79 12.79 -0.88
N THR A 74 -8.03 12.74 -1.97
CA THR A 74 -8.57 12.86 -3.34
C THR A 74 -9.57 11.74 -3.65
N ILE A 75 -9.26 10.51 -3.26
CA ILE A 75 -10.17 9.35 -3.43
C ILE A 75 -11.45 9.56 -2.61
N ASN A 76 -11.31 9.97 -1.36
CA ASN A 76 -12.45 10.21 -0.46
C ASN A 76 -13.35 11.34 -0.96
N ASP A 77 -12.77 12.46 -1.40
CA ASP A 77 -13.51 13.59 -1.94
C ASP A 77 -14.23 13.23 -3.25
N PHE A 78 -13.57 12.49 -4.14
CA PHE A 78 -14.20 11.98 -5.35
C PHE A 78 -15.40 11.07 -5.02
N ASN A 79 -15.21 10.13 -4.09
CA ASN A 79 -16.28 9.23 -3.65
C ASN A 79 -17.47 9.97 -3.05
N LYS A 80 -17.20 10.97 -2.20
CA LYS A 80 -18.23 11.80 -1.59
C LYS A 80 -18.98 12.63 -2.64
N LYS A 81 -18.26 13.28 -3.54
CA LYS A 81 -18.82 14.12 -4.61
C LYS A 81 -19.71 13.31 -5.55
N ASN A 82 -19.24 12.15 -5.99
CA ASN A 82 -19.87 11.36 -7.04
C ASN A 82 -20.76 10.22 -6.52
N LYS A 83 -20.89 10.08 -5.19
CA LYS A 83 -21.61 9.00 -4.52
C LYS A 83 -21.13 7.61 -4.96
N THR A 84 -19.81 7.47 -5.13
CA THR A 84 -19.14 6.23 -5.50
C THR A 84 -18.43 5.61 -4.31
N LYS A 85 -17.93 4.38 -4.48
CA LYS A 85 -17.14 3.68 -3.45
C LYS A 85 -15.92 3.02 -4.10
N ILE A 86 -15.05 3.85 -4.68
CA ILE A 86 -13.77 3.42 -5.22
C ILE A 86 -12.82 3.17 -4.05
N THR A 87 -12.31 1.96 -3.95
CA THR A 87 -11.30 1.57 -2.96
C THR A 87 -10.23 0.76 -3.66
N PRO A 88 -8.94 1.16 -3.60
CA PRO A 88 -7.87 0.37 -4.17
C PRO A 88 -7.63 -0.90 -3.34
N GLU A 89 -7.13 -1.93 -4.00
CA GLU A 89 -6.40 -2.99 -3.31
C GLU A 89 -4.99 -2.48 -2.99
N ILE A 90 -4.63 -2.46 -1.71
CA ILE A 90 -3.32 -1.99 -1.25
C ILE A 90 -2.36 -3.17 -1.12
N VAL A 91 -1.24 -3.13 -1.83
CA VAL A 91 -0.18 -4.15 -1.78
C VAL A 91 1.12 -3.51 -1.31
N SER A 92 1.60 -3.89 -0.13
CA SER A 92 2.91 -3.44 0.38
C SER A 92 4.02 -4.34 -0.13
N TRP A 93 5.13 -3.77 -0.61
CA TRP A 93 6.20 -4.54 -1.25
C TRP A 93 7.61 -4.14 -0.86
N GLY A 94 7.82 -2.93 -0.34
CA GLY A 94 9.14 -2.47 0.06
C GLY A 94 9.33 -2.40 1.58
N ARG A 95 10.59 -2.20 1.99
CA ARG A 95 11.00 -2.19 3.41
C ARG A 95 10.71 -0.86 4.10
N GLU A 96 10.61 0.22 3.33
CA GLU A 96 10.45 1.58 3.82
C GLU A 96 9.00 2.07 3.73
N GLY A 97 8.09 1.15 3.37
CA GLY A 97 6.65 1.38 3.30
C GLY A 97 6.09 1.41 1.88
N GLU A 98 6.92 1.16 0.86
CA GLU A 98 6.53 1.16 -0.54
C GLU A 98 5.34 0.24 -0.79
N LYS A 99 4.37 0.77 -1.53
CA LYS A 99 3.07 0.14 -1.71
C LYS A 99 2.45 0.53 -3.05
N ASP A 100 1.60 -0.34 -3.55
CA ASP A 100 0.77 -0.08 -4.71
C ASP A 100 -0.68 0.11 -4.29
N TYR A 101 -1.35 1.09 -4.90
CA TYR A 101 -2.81 1.20 -4.92
C TYR A 101 -3.31 0.69 -6.27
N ASN A 102 -3.88 -0.51 -6.26
CA ASN A 102 -4.37 -1.18 -7.46
C ASN A 102 -5.88 -0.98 -7.61
N PHE A 103 -6.32 -0.32 -8.68
CA PHE A 103 -7.71 0.05 -8.89
C PHE A 103 -8.39 -0.78 -9.98
N ILE A 104 -9.62 -1.21 -9.68
CA ILE A 104 -10.61 -1.63 -10.68
C ILE A 104 -11.63 -0.52 -10.81
N LEU A 105 -11.67 0.13 -11.97
CA LEU A 105 -12.51 1.27 -12.31
C LEU A 105 -13.66 0.91 -13.27
N LYS A 106 -13.76 -0.35 -13.70
CA LYS A 106 -14.79 -0.85 -14.63
C LYS A 106 -16.24 -0.59 -14.20
N ASN A 107 -16.46 -0.34 -12.90
CA ASN A 107 -17.78 -0.03 -12.35
C ASN A 107 -18.15 1.47 -12.47
N LEU A 108 -17.24 2.31 -12.96
CA LEU A 108 -17.50 3.72 -13.25
C LEU A 108 -17.91 3.90 -14.71
N SER A 109 -18.73 4.93 -14.96
CA SER A 109 -18.93 5.41 -16.32
C SER A 109 -17.63 6.01 -16.88
N THR A 110 -17.44 5.98 -18.20
CA THR A 110 -16.24 6.55 -18.84
C THR A 110 -15.95 8.00 -18.44
N PRO A 111 -16.95 8.91 -18.34
CA PRO A 111 -16.70 10.26 -17.85
C PRO A 111 -16.16 10.31 -16.42
N LEU A 112 -16.73 9.52 -15.50
CA LEU A 112 -16.28 9.45 -14.10
C LEU A 112 -14.90 8.81 -13.98
N GLN A 113 -14.59 7.79 -14.78
CA GLN A 113 -13.26 7.20 -14.83
C GLN A 113 -12.21 8.25 -15.23
N LYS A 114 -12.48 9.04 -16.27
CA LYS A 114 -11.58 10.11 -16.71
C LYS A 114 -11.43 11.20 -15.65
N GLU A 115 -12.52 11.61 -15.01
CA GLU A 115 -12.48 12.60 -13.92
C GLU A 115 -11.63 12.08 -12.74
N PHE A 116 -11.81 10.81 -12.36
CA PHE A 116 -11.04 10.18 -11.30
C PHE A 116 -9.54 10.15 -11.63
N ILE A 117 -9.18 9.65 -12.82
CA ILE A 117 -7.79 9.59 -13.28
C ILE A 117 -7.15 10.99 -13.28
N ASN A 118 -7.83 11.98 -13.86
CA ASN A 118 -7.32 13.35 -13.88
C ASN A 118 -7.13 13.95 -12.48
N SER A 119 -8.03 13.61 -11.53
CA SER A 119 -7.94 14.08 -10.15
C SER A 119 -6.71 13.50 -9.45
N ILE A 120 -6.44 12.21 -9.67
CA ILE A 120 -5.26 11.51 -9.16
C ILE A 120 -3.98 12.04 -9.79
N GLU A 121 -3.92 12.17 -11.12
CA GLU A 121 -2.77 12.75 -11.82
C GLU A 121 -2.46 14.17 -11.32
N GLY A 122 -3.49 14.99 -11.13
CA GLY A 122 -3.34 16.33 -10.54
C GLY A 122 -2.87 16.31 -9.08
N ALA A 123 -3.30 15.33 -8.30
CA ALA A 123 -2.84 15.16 -6.93
C ALA A 123 -1.37 14.73 -6.85
N ILE A 124 -0.91 13.83 -7.73
CA ILE A 124 0.49 13.41 -7.85
C ILE A 124 1.37 14.56 -8.35
N GLY A 125 0.93 15.27 -9.39
CA GLY A 125 1.70 16.36 -9.98
C GLY A 125 2.99 15.87 -10.64
N LYS A 126 4.11 16.56 -10.39
CA LYS A 126 5.41 16.30 -11.04
C LYS A 126 6.40 15.53 -10.15
N THR A 127 5.93 14.93 -9.07
CA THR A 127 6.78 14.14 -8.17
C THR A 127 7.30 12.89 -8.86
N ASP A 128 8.47 12.43 -8.44
CA ASP A 128 9.08 11.18 -8.84
C ASP A 128 9.03 10.11 -7.73
N MET A 129 8.26 10.38 -6.68
CA MET A 129 7.99 9.46 -5.55
C MET A 129 6.75 8.58 -5.76
N ALA A 130 6.02 8.78 -6.86
CA ALA A 130 4.93 7.91 -7.27
C ALA A 130 4.83 7.79 -8.80
N HIS A 131 4.40 6.62 -9.27
CA HIS A 131 4.21 6.34 -10.70
C HIS A 131 2.83 5.74 -10.96
N ILE A 132 2.19 6.18 -12.05
CA ILE A 132 0.92 5.61 -12.51
C ILE A 132 1.19 4.65 -13.67
N THR A 133 0.61 3.45 -13.58
CA THR A 133 0.56 2.48 -14.68
C THR A 133 -0.89 2.14 -14.99
N PHE A 134 -1.24 1.96 -16.26
CA PHE A 134 -2.62 1.64 -16.69
C PHE A 134 -2.69 0.25 -17.33
N ASN A 135 -3.84 -0.41 -17.16
CA ASN A 135 -4.17 -1.69 -17.81
C ASN A 135 -3.08 -2.74 -17.63
N HIS A 136 -2.63 -2.94 -16.39
CA HIS A 136 -1.50 -3.79 -16.06
C HIS A 136 -1.86 -4.79 -14.96
N GLU A 137 -1.21 -5.95 -14.96
CA GLU A 137 -1.27 -6.88 -13.84
C GLU A 137 -0.69 -6.23 -12.58
N SER A 138 -1.01 -6.73 -11.39
CA SER A 138 -0.34 -6.21 -10.20
C SER A 138 1.17 -6.37 -10.34
N VAL A 139 1.91 -5.28 -10.09
CA VAL A 139 3.36 -5.27 -10.24
C VAL A 139 4.02 -6.06 -9.11
N HIS A 140 3.45 -6.01 -7.89
CA HIS A 140 4.08 -6.58 -6.70
C HIS A 140 3.21 -7.58 -5.90
N LYS A 141 1.99 -7.90 -6.36
CA LYS A 141 1.18 -8.97 -5.75
C LYS A 141 1.74 -10.34 -6.15
N ARG A 142 2.00 -11.18 -5.15
CA ARG A 142 2.53 -12.54 -5.30
C ARG A 142 1.47 -13.61 -5.10
#